data_AF-A0A5C7Q1A5-F1
#
_entry.id   AF-A0A5C7Q1A5-F1
#
_cell.length_a   1.000
_cell.length_b   1.000
_cell.length_c   1.000
_cell.angle_alpha   90.00
_cell.angle_beta   90.00
_cell.angle_gamma   90.00
#
_symmetry.space_group_name_H-M   'P 1'
#
loop_
_entity.id
_entity.type
_entity.pdbx_description
1 polymer ?
#
loop_
_entity_poly.entity_id
_entity_poly.type
_entity_poly.pdbx_seq_one_letter_code
_entity_poly.pdbx_strand_id
1 'polypeptide(L)' 'MVVTIGAYVSGFDDMSLRDWFAGQALAGILSNDSLLYRIRSESIMATVHDATADFALEVADAMLKARKK' A
#
# COMPACT_ATOMS: atom_id res chain seq x y z
N MET A 1 38.07 8.34 8.84
CA MET A 1 37.12 7.31 8.39
C MET A 1 35.85 8.03 7.97
N VAL A 2 35.74 8.37 6.69
CA VAL A 2 34.57 9.08 6.15
C VAL A 2 33.55 8.02 5.78
N VAL A 3 32.43 7.96 6.49
CA VAL A 3 31.32 7.08 6.13
C VAL A 3 30.55 7.78 5.03
N THR A 4 30.73 7.31 3.79
CA THR A 4 29.98 7.79 2.64
C THR A 4 28.52 7.36 2.82
N ILE A 5 27.64 8.31 3.16
CA ILE A 5 26.18 8.11 3.20
C ILE A 5 25.70 8.12 1.76
N GLY A 6 25.95 7.03 1.02
CA GLY A 6 25.79 6.96 -0.43
C GLY A 6 24.81 5.92 -0.95
N ALA A 7 23.97 5.31 -0.10
CA ALA A 7 23.19 4.13 -0.53
C ALA A 7 21.82 3.97 0.14
N TYR A 8 20.98 5.01 0.19
CA TYR A 8 19.60 4.84 0.69
C TYR A 8 18.47 5.42 -0.15
N VAL A 9 18.72 5.92 -1.36
CA VAL A 9 17.62 6.40 -2.22
C VAL A 9 17.87 6.04 -3.69
N SER A 10 17.73 4.77 -4.04
CA SER A 10 17.66 4.33 -5.45
C SER A 10 16.54 3.30 -5.68
N GLY A 11 15.45 3.38 -4.89
CA GLY A 11 14.33 2.44 -4.96
C GLY A 11 13.00 3.03 -5.42
N PHE A 12 12.94 4.35 -5.66
CA PHE A 12 11.69 5.02 -6.07
C PHE A 12 11.49 5.08 -7.59
N ASP A 13 12.55 4.89 -8.39
CA ASP A 13 12.47 5.07 -9.85
C ASP A 13 11.77 3.90 -10.58
N ASP A 14 11.71 2.71 -9.97
CA ASP A 14 11.06 1.52 -10.56
C ASP A 14 9.66 1.22 -10.00
N MET A 15 9.17 1.97 -9.01
CA MET A 15 7.81 1.74 -8.50
C MET A 15 6.78 2.30 -9.48
N SER A 16 5.83 1.46 -9.89
CA SER A 16 4.72 1.97 -10.66
C SER A 16 3.89 2.94 -9.80
N LEU A 17 3.21 3.88 -10.44
CA LEU A 17 2.31 4.79 -9.73
C LEU A 17 1.20 4.02 -8.97
N ARG A 18 0.84 2.82 -9.45
CA ARG A 18 -0.07 1.91 -8.76
C ARG A 18 0.52 1.45 -7.42
N ASP A 19 1.78 1.04 -7.42
CA ASP A 19 2.48 0.58 -6.20
C ASP A 19 2.66 1.72 -5.20
N TRP A 20 2.91 2.94 -5.69
CA TRP A 20 2.95 4.12 -4.84
C TRP A 20 1.60 4.37 -4.15
N PHE A 21 0.48 4.36 -4.89
CA PHE A 21 -0.85 4.51 -4.29
C PHE A 21 -1.21 3.36 -3.36
N ALA A 22 -0.86 2.13 -3.71
CA ALA A 22 -1.09 0.96 -2.87
C ALA A 22 -0.33 1.08 -1.55
N GLY A 23 0.92 1.55 -1.57
CA GLY A 23 1.69 1.82 -0.36
C GLY A 23 1.06 2.88 0.54
N GLN A 24 0.53 3.96 -0.03
CA GLN A 24 -0.18 4.99 0.72
C GLN A 24 -1.49 4.46 1.32
N ALA A 25 -2.25 3.68 0.55
CA ALA A 25 -3.48 3.05 1.02
C ALA A 25 -3.19 2.06 2.17
N LEU A 26 -2.15 1.24 2.01
CA LEU A 26 -1.69 0.30 3.03
C LEU A 26 -1.32 1.00 4.34
N ALA A 27 -0.57 2.09 4.27
CA ALA A 27 -0.23 2.89 5.45
C ALA A 27 -1.48 3.47 6.14
N GLY A 28 -2.47 3.91 5.36
CA GLY A 28 -3.77 4.36 5.88
C GLY A 28 -4.56 3.24 6.57
N ILE A 29 -4.53 2.02 6.02
CA ILE A 29 -5.21 0.85 6.62
C ILE A 29 -4.53 0.47 7.94
N LEU A 30 -3.20 0.38 7.95
CA LEU A 30 -2.43 -0.04 9.13
C LEU A 30 -2.45 0.99 10.27
N SER A 31 -2.68 2.26 9.95
CA SER A 31 -2.83 3.32 10.97
C SER A 31 -4.24 3.40 11.56
N ASN A 32 -5.20 2.60 11.05
CA ASN A 32 -6.57 2.57 11.52
C ASN A 32 -6.99 1.17 11.96
N ASP A 33 -6.82 0.89 13.26
CA ASP A 33 -7.16 -0.40 13.87
C ASP A 33 -8.59 -0.84 13.54
N SER A 34 -9.57 0.09 13.57
CA SER A 34 -10.96 -0.25 13.28
C SER A 34 -11.16 -0.73 11.84
N LEU A 35 -10.44 -0.12 10.89
CA LEU A 35 -10.48 -0.52 9.49
C LEU A 35 -9.80 -1.89 9.29
N LEU A 36 -8.66 -2.11 9.94
CA LEU A 36 -7.94 -3.38 9.91
C LEU A 36 -8.76 -4.53 10.51
N TYR A 37 -9.44 -4.29 11.63
CA TYR A 37 -10.37 -5.26 12.24
C TYR A 37 -11.54 -5.59 11.31
N ARG A 38 -12.09 -4.60 10.60
CA ARG A 38 -13.17 -4.83 9.63
C ARG A 38 -12.71 -5.70 8.47
N ILE A 39 -11.58 -5.36 7.84
CA ILE A 39 -10.99 -6.16 6.75
C ILE A 39 -10.75 -7.59 7.22
N ARG A 40 -10.19 -7.76 8.42
CA ARG A 40 -9.99 -9.08 9.03
C ARG A 40 -11.30 -9.85 9.25
N SER A 41 -12.37 -9.18 9.68
CA SER A 41 -13.65 -9.84 9.97
C SER A 41 -14.46 -10.19 8.71
N GLU A 42 -14.26 -9.45 7.63
CA GLU A 42 -14.96 -9.65 6.35
C GLU A 42 -14.23 -10.66 5.44
N SER A 43 -12.95 -10.95 5.71
CA SER A 43 -12.17 -11.97 4.99
C SER A 43 -12.45 -13.39 5.50
N ILE A 44 -13.45 -14.02 4.91
CA ILE A 44 -13.89 -15.38 5.27
C ILE A 44 -12.91 -16.47 4.77
N MET A 45 -12.09 -16.18 3.75
CA MET A 45 -11.26 -17.18 3.04
C MET A 45 -9.80 -16.76 2.80
N ALA A 46 -9.42 -15.52 3.13
CA ALA A 46 -8.09 -14.96 2.88
C ALA A 46 -7.35 -14.70 4.21
N THR A 47 -6.02 -14.76 4.21
CA THR A 47 -5.28 -14.29 5.38
C THR A 47 -5.47 -12.78 5.52
N VAL A 48 -5.34 -12.25 6.74
CA VAL A 48 -5.44 -10.81 6.97
C VAL A 48 -4.44 -10.02 6.12
N HIS A 49 -3.27 -10.61 5.84
CA HIS A 49 -2.26 -10.01 5.00
C HIS A 49 -2.70 -9.91 3.54
N ASP A 50 -3.24 -10.98 2.97
CA ASP A 50 -3.74 -11.01 1.58
C ASP A 50 -4.89 -10.00 1.42
N ALA A 51 -5.85 -10.03 2.34
CA ALA A 51 -7.00 -9.13 2.32
C ALA A 51 -6.62 -7.64 2.41
N THR A 52 -5.63 -7.33 3.24
CA THR A 52 -5.14 -5.96 3.41
C THR A 52 -4.39 -5.49 2.16
N ALA A 53 -3.62 -6.37 1.53
CA ALA A 53 -2.93 -6.07 0.28
C ALA A 53 -3.92 -5.87 -0.88
N ASP A 54 -4.92 -6.76 -1.01
CA ASP A 54 -5.96 -6.65 -2.03
C ASP A 54 -6.74 -5.34 -1.91
N PHE A 55 -7.18 -4.99 -0.71
CA PHE A 55 -7.89 -3.72 -0.48
C PHE A 55 -7.03 -2.50 -0.81
N ALA A 56 -5.73 -2.53 -0.49
CA ALA A 56 -4.81 -1.45 -0.85
C ALA A 56 -4.65 -1.30 -2.38
N LEU A 57 -4.60 -2.41 -3.11
CA LEU A 57 -4.54 -2.42 -4.57
C LEU A 57 -5.85 -1.91 -5.20
N GLU A 58 -7.00 -2.26 -4.65
CA GLU A 58 -8.30 -1.74 -5.11
C GLU A 58 -8.39 -0.23 -4.96
N VAL A 59 -7.93 0.32 -3.82
CA VAL A 59 -7.85 1.77 -3.60
C VAL A 59 -6.91 2.42 -4.62
N ALA A 60 -5.76 1.81 -4.90
CA ALA A 60 -4.82 2.31 -5.91
C ALA A 60 -5.44 2.36 -7.31
N ASP A 61 -6.17 1.31 -7.70
CA ASP A 61 -6.85 1.23 -8.99
C ASP A 61 -7.98 2.27 -9.10
N ALA A 62 -8.71 2.53 -8.01
CA ALA A 62 -9.71 3.60 -7.94
C ALA A 62 -9.09 4.99 -8.12
N MET A 63 -7.92 5.26 -7.52
CA MET A 63 -7.19 6.52 -7.69
C MET A 63 -6.70 6.70 -9.13
N LEU A 64 -6.14 5.65 -9.74
CA LEU A 64 -5.73 5.67 -11.14
C LEU A 64 -6.93 5.91 -12.09
N LYS A 65 -8.09 5.30 -11.81
CA LYS A 65 -9.32 5.55 -12.55
C LYS A 65 -9.79 6.99 -12.42
N ALA A 66 -9.71 7.57 -11.23
CA ALA A 66 -10.09 8.97 -10.99
C ALA A 66 -9.22 9.96 -11.77
N ARG A 67 -7.93 9.64 -11.99
CA ARG A 67 -6.98 10.46 -12.77
C ARG A 67 -7.19 10.41 -14.28
N LYS A 68 -7.92 9.42 -14.80
CA LYS A 68 -8.22 9.28 -16.24
C LYS A 68 -9.44 10.12 -16.67
N LYS A 69 -9.98 10.95 -15.77
CA LYS A 69 -10.99 11.98 -16.06
C LYS A 69 -10.33 13.26 -16.53
#